data_AF-A0A9D9VVG8-F1
#
_entry.id   AF-A0A9D9VVG8-F1
#
_cell.length_a   1.000
_cell.length_b   1.000
_cell.length_c   1.000
_cell.angle_alpha   90.00
_cell.angle_beta   90.00
_cell.angle_gamma   90.00
#
_symmetry.space_group_name_H-M   'P 1'
#
loop_
_entity.id
_entity.type
_entity.pdbx_description
1 polymer ?
#
loop_
_entity_poly.entity_id
_entity_poly.type
_entity_poly.pdbx_seq_one_letter_code
_entity_poly.pdbx_strand_id
1 'polypeptide(L)'
;MNRCPAFAPISLRFASSALLLALCLGAVPAASAQQNFSAATDDAGQPLTLPRNFPDKADKGRILFLDPPTAKLNGEKILISPGARIKDQHNRMITVAQLALTKEEFNVMYTRDAMQQIGDIWLLSDYEAKHAISPKQKRDLQLRYMGIDPTHKIDPLVPFNQLPKFSR
;
A
#
# COMPACT_ATOMS: atom_id res chain seq x y z
N MET A 1 -2.55 -64.69 3.15
CA MET A 1 -1.62 -63.77 3.84
C MET A 1 -2.45 -62.69 4.51
N ASN A 2 -3.10 -63.04 5.62
CA ASN A 2 -2.61 -62.88 7.01
C ASN A 2 -2.98 -61.47 7.50
N ARG A 3 -4.27 -61.27 7.80
CA ARG A 3 -4.89 -61.34 9.15
C ARG A 3 -4.68 -60.01 9.91
N CYS A 4 -5.78 -59.27 10.06
CA CYS A 4 -5.96 -58.30 11.15
C CYS A 4 -5.85 -59.00 12.51
N PRO A 5 -5.48 -58.27 13.57
CA PRO A 5 -6.04 -58.51 14.88
C PRO A 5 -6.89 -57.33 15.39
N ALA A 6 -7.94 -57.72 16.09
CA ALA A 6 -8.91 -56.92 16.83
C ALA A 6 -8.51 -56.79 18.32
N PHE A 7 -9.35 -56.08 19.09
CA PHE A 7 -9.51 -56.13 20.57
C PHE A 7 -8.39 -55.44 21.39
N ALA A 8 -8.61 -54.65 22.45
CA ALA A 8 -9.79 -54.26 23.24
C ALA A 8 -9.38 -53.09 24.20
N PRO A 9 -10.32 -52.47 24.95
CA PRO A 9 -10.14 -51.21 25.67
C PRO A 9 -9.58 -51.35 27.10
N ILE A 10 -8.87 -50.33 27.57
CA ILE A 10 -8.39 -50.23 28.96
C ILE A 10 -9.43 -49.52 29.83
N SER A 11 -9.83 -50.27 30.84
CA SER A 11 -10.87 -50.06 31.83
C SER A 11 -10.66 -48.86 32.78
N LEU A 12 -11.79 -48.19 33.06
CA LEU A 12 -12.35 -47.97 34.41
C LEU A 12 -11.42 -47.35 35.47
N ARG A 13 -11.55 -46.03 35.67
CA ARG A 13 -11.08 -45.37 36.91
C ARG A 13 -12.28 -45.18 37.86
N PHE A 14 -12.03 -45.67 39.07
CA PHE A 14 -12.89 -45.82 40.23
C PHE A 14 -13.83 -44.65 40.53
N ALA A 15 -15.05 -45.02 40.90
CA ALA A 15 -16.05 -44.19 41.55
C ALA A 15 -15.72 -43.96 43.04
N SER A 16 -16.43 -42.97 43.62
CA SER A 16 -16.70 -42.77 45.06
C SER A 16 -15.56 -42.17 45.90
N SER A 17 -15.78 -41.29 46.88
CA SER A 17 -16.94 -40.55 47.37
C SER A 17 -16.39 -39.54 48.41
N ALA A 18 -17.15 -38.48 48.66
CA ALA A 18 -16.97 -37.43 49.65
C ALA A 18 -16.55 -37.91 51.06
N LEU A 19 -15.75 -37.10 51.79
CA LEU A 19 -16.13 -36.53 53.10
C LEU A 19 -15.11 -35.51 53.67
N LEU A 20 -15.57 -34.26 53.78
CA LEU A 20 -15.50 -33.33 54.93
C LEU A 20 -14.19 -32.69 55.49
N LEU A 21 -14.28 -31.34 55.50
CA LEU A 21 -14.06 -30.40 56.63
C LEU A 21 -12.63 -29.94 57.01
N ALA A 22 -12.34 -28.66 56.77
CA ALA A 22 -11.80 -27.67 57.74
C ALA A 22 -11.28 -26.44 56.95
N LEU A 23 -12.00 -25.33 56.92
CA LEU A 23 -11.88 -24.24 57.89
C LEU A 23 -10.52 -23.52 57.86
N CYS A 24 -10.35 -22.59 56.90
CA CYS A 24 -9.42 -21.47 57.04
C CYS A 24 -10.08 -20.21 56.48
N LEU A 25 -10.70 -19.46 57.40
CA LEU A 25 -11.01 -18.04 57.26
C LEU A 25 -9.70 -17.28 57.05
N GLY A 26 -9.63 -16.47 55.99
CA GLY A 26 -8.49 -15.60 55.74
C GLY A 26 -8.42 -15.05 54.33
N ALA A 27 -9.57 -14.64 53.75
CA ALA A 27 -9.56 -13.94 52.48
C ALA A 27 -9.19 -12.47 52.72
N VAL A 28 -7.90 -12.16 52.64
CA VAL A 28 -7.40 -10.80 52.47
C VAL A 28 -7.81 -10.35 51.06
N PRO A 29 -8.64 -9.32 50.86
CA PRO A 29 -8.74 -8.70 49.55
C PRO A 29 -7.48 -7.84 49.40
N ALA A 30 -6.39 -8.44 48.92
CA ALA A 30 -5.39 -7.66 48.22
C ALA A 30 -6.08 -7.15 46.95
N ALA A 31 -6.58 -5.93 47.00
CA ALA A 31 -7.06 -5.21 45.83
C ALA A 31 -5.88 -5.06 44.87
N SER A 32 -5.68 -6.05 43.99
CA SER A 32 -4.99 -5.84 42.74
C SER A 32 -5.87 -4.88 41.95
N ALA A 33 -5.58 -3.58 42.07
CA ALA A 33 -5.97 -2.59 41.10
C ALA A 33 -5.33 -2.98 39.77
N GLN A 34 -6.00 -3.89 39.07
CA GLN A 34 -5.68 -4.25 37.70
C GLN A 34 -6.04 -3.04 36.88
N GLN A 35 -5.05 -2.17 36.64
CA GLN A 35 -5.18 -1.08 35.71
C GLN A 35 -5.32 -1.71 34.33
N ASN A 36 -6.58 -1.88 33.93
CA ASN A 36 -6.94 -2.13 32.55
C ASN A 36 -6.51 -0.89 31.78
N PHE A 37 -5.31 -0.91 31.22
CA PHE A 37 -4.92 -0.01 30.15
C PHE A 37 -5.75 -0.40 28.93
N SER A 38 -7.03 -0.02 28.96
CA SER A 38 -7.82 0.08 27.75
C SER A 38 -7.21 1.26 27.02
N ALA A 39 -6.24 0.98 26.15
CA ALA A 39 -5.91 1.91 25.08
C ALA A 39 -7.19 2.04 24.26
N ALA A 40 -8.04 2.98 24.68
CA ALA A 40 -9.01 3.57 23.79
C ALA A 40 -8.19 4.07 22.62
N THR A 41 -8.23 3.33 21.52
CA THR A 41 -7.98 3.92 20.21
C THR A 41 -9.15 4.86 20.03
N ASP A 42 -9.06 6.03 20.65
CA ASP A 42 -9.79 7.19 20.23
C ASP A 42 -9.48 7.30 18.74
N ASP A 43 -10.51 7.07 17.92
CA ASP A 43 -10.61 7.54 16.54
C ASP A 43 -10.71 9.08 16.57
N ALA A 44 -9.77 9.71 17.29
CA ALA A 44 -9.62 11.13 17.45
C ALA A 44 -8.68 11.60 16.35
N GLY A 45 -9.29 11.95 15.22
CA GLY A 45 -8.66 12.73 14.17
C GLY A 45 -7.67 11.94 13.36
N GLN A 46 -8.14 11.31 12.28
CA GLN A 46 -7.30 11.15 11.10
C GLN A 46 -6.66 12.52 10.84
N PRO A 47 -5.32 12.67 10.90
CA PRO A 47 -4.71 13.94 10.55
C PRO A 47 -5.23 14.29 9.16
N LEU A 48 -5.78 15.50 9.01
CA LEU A 48 -6.05 16.08 7.70
C LEU A 48 -4.72 16.06 6.95
N THR A 49 -4.48 14.99 6.21
CA THR A 49 -3.28 14.81 5.40
C THR A 49 -3.47 15.77 4.25
N LEU A 50 -2.89 16.97 4.39
CA LEU A 50 -2.80 17.91 3.29
C LEU A 50 -2.26 17.13 2.07
N PRO A 51 -2.79 17.39 0.87
CA PRO A 51 -2.35 16.70 -0.32
C PRO A 51 -0.83 16.83 -0.44
N ARG A 52 -0.15 15.69 -0.60
CA ARG A 52 1.31 15.65 -0.65
C ARG A 52 1.79 16.37 -1.91
N ASN A 53 2.93 17.06 -1.81
CA ASN A 53 3.57 17.62 -2.99
C ASN A 53 4.38 16.53 -3.70
N PHE A 54 4.12 16.33 -4.98
CA PHE A 54 4.84 15.37 -5.82
C PHE A 54 5.90 16.09 -6.66
N PRO A 55 7.05 15.45 -6.95
CA PRO A 55 8.06 16.03 -7.83
C PRO A 55 7.54 16.29 -9.24
N ASP A 56 8.10 17.29 -9.94
CA ASP A 56 7.67 17.67 -11.29
C ASP A 56 7.85 16.58 -12.37
N LYS A 57 8.78 15.66 -12.13
CA LYS A 57 9.03 14.50 -13.01
C LYS A 57 8.13 13.29 -12.71
N ALA A 58 7.18 13.43 -11.78
CA ALA A 58 6.33 12.32 -11.37
C ALA A 58 5.14 12.14 -12.32
N ASP A 59 4.86 10.89 -12.66
CA ASP A 59 3.74 10.48 -13.49
C ASP A 59 2.73 9.68 -12.66
N LYS A 60 1.46 9.74 -13.07
CA LYS A 60 0.36 9.01 -12.42
C LYS A 60 0.10 7.71 -13.17
N GLY A 61 -0.12 6.62 -12.46
CA GLY A 61 -0.45 5.33 -13.05
C GLY A 61 -1.07 4.37 -12.06
N ARG A 62 -1.39 3.18 -12.53
CA ARG A 62 -1.80 2.06 -11.69
C ARG A 62 -0.73 0.97 -11.73
N ILE A 63 -0.32 0.51 -10.56
CA ILE A 63 0.75 -0.48 -10.43
C ILE A 63 0.25 -1.71 -9.68
N LEU A 64 0.52 -2.88 -10.24
CA LEU A 64 0.39 -4.17 -9.58
C LEU A 64 1.80 -4.67 -9.28
N PHE A 65 2.11 -4.79 -7.99
CA PHE A 65 3.38 -5.35 -7.55
C PHE A 65 3.38 -6.88 -7.76
N LEU A 66 4.44 -7.38 -8.38
CA LEU A 66 4.69 -8.82 -8.55
C LEU A 66 5.91 -9.21 -7.72
N ASP A 67 6.46 -10.39 -7.97
CA ASP A 67 7.71 -10.82 -7.34
C ASP A 67 8.85 -9.84 -7.68
N PRO A 68 9.51 -9.25 -6.65
CA PRO A 68 10.56 -8.26 -6.86
C PRO A 68 11.67 -8.78 -7.79
N PRO A 69 12.24 -7.93 -8.66
CA PRO A 69 11.99 -6.49 -8.83
C PRO A 69 10.91 -6.17 -9.88
N THR A 70 10.05 -7.13 -10.23
CA THR A 70 9.08 -6.95 -11.33
C THR A 70 7.77 -6.33 -10.84
N ALA A 71 7.15 -5.51 -11.68
CA ALA A 71 5.77 -5.04 -11.48
C ALA A 71 5.03 -4.94 -12.82
N LYS A 72 3.72 -4.70 -12.78
CA LYS A 72 2.95 -4.25 -13.94
C LYS A 72 2.48 -2.83 -13.72
N LEU A 73 2.77 -1.92 -14.66
CA LEU A 73 2.28 -0.55 -14.65
C LEU A 73 1.31 -0.36 -15.82
N ASN A 74 0.08 0.01 -15.52
CA ASN A 74 -1.00 0.15 -16.51
C ASN A 74 -1.15 -1.11 -17.39
N GLY A 75 -0.89 -2.30 -16.83
CA GLY A 75 -0.91 -3.59 -17.51
C GLY A 75 0.40 -4.02 -18.18
N GLU A 76 1.36 -3.11 -18.38
CA GLU A 76 2.67 -3.42 -18.99
C GLU A 76 3.67 -3.92 -17.94
N LYS A 77 4.42 -4.99 -18.25
CA LYS A 77 5.44 -5.53 -17.36
C LYS A 77 6.67 -4.62 -17.34
N ILE A 78 7.10 -4.19 -16.16
CA ILE A 78 8.24 -3.30 -15.97
C ILE A 78 9.11 -3.73 -14.79
N LEU A 79 10.28 -3.10 -14.67
CA LEU A 79 11.22 -3.30 -13.57
C LEU A 79 11.21 -2.12 -12.60
N ILE A 80 11.27 -2.43 -11.32
CA ILE A 80 11.50 -1.49 -10.23
C ILE A 80 13.01 -1.36 -10.03
N SER A 81 13.48 -0.12 -9.94
CA SER A 81 14.88 0.19 -9.66
C SER A 81 15.29 -0.41 -8.30
N PRO A 82 16.51 -0.96 -8.17
CA PRO A 82 16.99 -1.48 -6.88
C PRO A 82 17.03 -0.42 -5.77
N GLY A 83 17.08 0.87 -6.13
CA GLY A 83 17.03 2.01 -5.20
C GLY A 83 15.64 2.62 -4.99
N ALA A 84 14.58 1.99 -5.50
CA ALA A 84 13.21 2.52 -5.43
C ALA A 84 12.73 2.71 -4.00
N ARG A 85 12.18 3.89 -3.71
CA ARG A 85 11.57 4.22 -2.42
C ARG A 85 10.06 4.20 -2.55
N ILE A 86 9.40 3.32 -1.79
CA ILE A 86 7.95 3.20 -1.81
C ILE A 86 7.37 3.81 -0.55
N LYS A 87 6.47 4.77 -0.73
CA LYS A 87 5.80 5.51 0.33
C LYS A 87 4.32 5.19 0.32
N ASP A 88 3.78 4.81 1.47
CA ASP A 88 2.35 4.59 1.63
C ASP A 88 1.55 5.90 1.63
N GLN A 89 0.24 5.80 1.81
CA GLN A 89 -0.68 6.95 1.89
C GLN A 89 -0.34 7.88 3.06
N HIS A 90 0.26 7.35 4.12
CA HIS A 90 0.73 8.07 5.31
C HIS A 90 2.21 8.48 5.20
N ASN A 91 2.80 8.40 4.00
CA ASN A 91 4.20 8.72 3.73
C ASN A 91 5.22 7.85 4.50
N ARG A 92 4.82 6.65 4.94
CA ARG A 92 5.69 5.66 5.57
C ARG A 92 6.38 4.81 4.51
N MET A 93 7.61 4.39 4.78
CA MET A 93 8.35 3.52 3.89
C MET A 93 7.80 2.10 3.94
N ILE A 94 7.43 1.54 2.79
CA ILE A 94 6.99 0.17 2.62
C ILE A 94 7.94 -0.56 1.67
N THR A 95 8.06 -1.87 1.82
CA THR A 95 8.88 -2.71 0.95
C THR A 95 8.07 -3.29 -0.21
N VAL A 96 8.71 -3.51 -1.35
CA VAL A 96 8.08 -4.14 -2.54
C VAL A 96 7.47 -5.50 -2.18
N ALA A 97 8.19 -6.30 -1.38
CA ALA A 97 7.76 -7.64 -1.00
C ALA A 97 6.42 -7.64 -0.25
N GLN A 98 6.21 -6.69 0.67
CA GLN A 98 4.95 -6.57 1.40
C GLN A 98 3.77 -6.27 0.46
N LEU A 99 3.98 -5.41 -0.54
CA LEU A 99 2.94 -5.06 -1.52
C LEU A 99 2.67 -6.21 -2.50
N ALA A 100 3.71 -6.94 -2.91
CA ALA A 100 3.57 -8.09 -3.80
C ALA A 100 2.65 -9.20 -3.23
N LEU A 101 2.63 -9.36 -1.90
CA LEU A 101 1.76 -10.32 -1.21
C LEU A 101 0.27 -10.00 -1.34
N THR A 102 -0.09 -8.71 -1.45
CA THR A 102 -1.49 -8.28 -1.55
C THR A 102 -2.10 -8.66 -2.90
N LYS A 103 -1.31 -8.72 -3.97
CA LYS A 103 -1.75 -8.95 -5.36
C LYS A 103 -2.83 -7.96 -5.83
N GLU A 104 -2.88 -6.78 -5.21
CA GLU A 104 -3.80 -5.69 -5.54
C GLU A 104 -3.14 -4.66 -6.47
N GLU A 105 -3.97 -3.96 -7.24
CA GLU A 105 -3.52 -2.85 -8.08
C GLU A 105 -3.70 -1.52 -7.33
N PHE A 106 -2.62 -0.76 -7.20
CA PHE A 106 -2.59 0.51 -6.47
C PHE A 106 -2.54 1.69 -7.43
N ASN A 107 -3.31 2.74 -7.13
CA ASN A 107 -3.11 4.04 -7.76
C ASN A 107 -1.84 4.67 -7.19
N VAL A 108 -0.92 5.06 -8.06
CA VAL A 108 0.39 5.58 -7.65
C VAL A 108 0.76 6.84 -8.43
N MET A 109 1.52 7.70 -7.76
CA MET A 109 2.44 8.59 -8.45
C MET A 109 3.83 7.94 -8.42
N TYR A 110 4.58 8.02 -9.51
CA TYR A 110 5.90 7.40 -9.60
C TYR A 110 6.87 8.27 -10.41
N THR A 111 8.16 8.04 -10.24
CA THR A 111 9.20 8.63 -11.10
C THR A 111 9.96 7.54 -11.83
N ARG A 112 10.58 7.88 -12.96
CA ARG A 112 11.50 6.99 -13.67
C ARG A 112 12.95 7.42 -13.42
N ASP A 113 13.81 6.42 -13.30
CA ASP A 113 15.26 6.60 -13.23
C ASP A 113 15.87 6.73 -14.64
N ALA A 114 17.17 7.02 -14.74
CA ALA A 114 17.92 7.14 -15.99
C ALA A 114 17.80 5.88 -16.88
N MET A 115 17.68 4.70 -16.27
CA MET A 115 17.46 3.42 -16.98
C MET A 115 16.00 3.15 -17.34
N GLN A 116 15.10 4.13 -17.22
CA GLN A 116 13.65 4.02 -17.46
C GLN A 116 12.90 3.02 -16.55
N GLN A 117 13.57 2.53 -15.51
CA GLN A 117 12.98 1.73 -14.42
C GLN A 117 12.22 2.64 -13.44
N ILE A 118 11.32 2.06 -12.66
CA ILE A 118 10.58 2.83 -11.63
C ILE A 118 11.49 3.13 -10.45
N GLY A 119 11.66 4.42 -10.16
CA GLY A 119 12.38 4.91 -8.99
C GLY A 119 11.43 5.10 -7.80
N ASP A 120 11.23 6.34 -7.37
CA ASP A 120 10.35 6.64 -6.24
C ASP A 120 8.88 6.40 -6.58
N ILE A 121 8.14 5.81 -5.64
CA ILE A 121 6.72 5.45 -5.75
C ILE A 121 5.97 5.99 -4.54
N TRP A 122 4.83 6.62 -4.78
CA TRP A 122 3.89 7.07 -3.75
C TRP A 122 2.54 6.40 -3.99
N LEU A 123 2.07 5.59 -3.04
CA LEU A 123 0.73 5.02 -3.04
C LEU A 123 -0.26 6.13 -2.69
N LEU A 124 -1.22 6.36 -3.59
CA LEU A 124 -2.22 7.41 -3.45
C LEU A 124 -3.36 6.93 -2.56
N SER A 125 -3.86 7.82 -1.71
CA SER A 125 -5.17 7.62 -1.07
C SER A 125 -6.29 7.75 -2.09
N ASP A 126 -7.52 7.34 -1.75
CA ASP A 126 -8.67 7.50 -2.65
C ASP A 126 -8.93 8.97 -3.00
N TYR A 127 -8.68 9.87 -2.05
CA TYR A 127 -8.78 11.30 -2.26
C TYR A 127 -7.69 11.80 -3.24
N GLU A 128 -6.43 11.42 -3.03
CA GLU A 128 -5.33 11.79 -3.94
C GLU A 128 -5.50 11.14 -5.32
N ALA A 129 -5.98 9.90 -5.40
CA ALA A 129 -6.24 9.22 -6.66
C ALA A 129 -7.26 9.98 -7.52
N LYS A 130 -8.19 10.73 -6.91
CA LYS A 130 -9.16 11.57 -7.61
C LYS A 130 -8.63 12.97 -7.92
N HIS A 131 -7.89 13.59 -7.00
CA HIS A 131 -7.54 15.02 -7.09
C HIS A 131 -6.07 15.30 -7.45
N ALA A 132 -5.14 14.37 -7.18
CA ALA A 132 -3.75 14.56 -7.52
C ALA A 132 -3.59 14.49 -9.04
N ILE A 133 -3.11 15.59 -9.59
CA ILE A 133 -2.80 15.76 -11.02
C ILE A 133 -1.29 15.58 -11.16
N SER A 134 -0.84 14.77 -12.13
CA SER A 134 0.60 14.69 -12.39
C SER A 134 1.12 16.06 -12.86
N PRO A 135 2.34 16.47 -12.52
CA PRO A 135 2.88 17.73 -13.00
C PRO A 135 2.84 17.86 -14.53
N LYS A 136 3.01 16.75 -15.26
CA LYS A 136 2.78 16.70 -16.71
C LYS A 136 1.35 17.10 -17.08
N GLN A 137 0.36 16.51 -16.41
CA GLN A 137 -1.04 16.84 -16.62
C GLN A 137 -1.37 18.27 -16.19
N LYS A 138 -0.75 18.79 -15.13
CA LYS A 138 -0.90 20.20 -14.69
C LYS A 138 -0.39 21.16 -15.77
N ARG A 139 0.79 20.90 -16.33
CA ARG A 139 1.33 21.64 -17.48
C ARG A 139 0.35 21.59 -18.64
N ASP A 140 -0.10 20.40 -19.04
CA ASP A 140 -1.01 20.21 -20.18
C ASP A 140 -2.34 20.96 -19.99
N LEU A 141 -2.88 20.99 -18.77
CA LEU A 141 -4.06 21.81 -18.44
C LEU A 141 -3.80 23.31 -18.58
N GLN A 142 -2.62 23.78 -18.14
CA GLN A 142 -2.23 25.17 -18.33
C GLN A 142 -2.08 25.52 -19.82
N LEU A 143 -1.51 24.63 -20.62
CA LEU A 143 -1.40 24.81 -22.08
C LEU A 143 -2.79 24.91 -22.72
N ARG A 144 -3.74 24.07 -22.29
CA ARG A 144 -5.14 24.14 -22.77
C ARG A 144 -5.84 25.43 -22.37
N TYR A 145 -5.59 25.94 -21.16
CA TYR A 145 -6.15 27.22 -20.72
C TYR A 145 -5.69 28.39 -21.60
N MET A 146 -4.45 28.36 -22.09
CA MET A 146 -3.95 29.34 -23.07
C MET A 146 -4.36 29.05 -24.53
N GLY A 147 -5.28 28.12 -24.76
CA GLY A 147 -5.77 27.76 -26.10
C GLY A 147 -4.81 26.93 -26.94
N ILE A 148 -3.78 26.33 -26.32
CA ILE A 148 -2.76 25.54 -27.01
C ILE A 148 -2.98 24.06 -26.72
N ASP A 149 -3.09 23.24 -27.76
CA ASP A 149 -3.22 21.79 -27.60
C ASP A 149 -1.84 21.15 -27.36
N PRO A 150 -1.56 20.61 -26.16
CA PRO A 150 -0.28 19.93 -25.86
C PRO A 150 -0.08 18.64 -26.67
N THR A 151 -1.14 18.12 -27.28
CA THR A 151 -1.14 16.87 -28.04
C THR A 151 -0.83 17.08 -29.51
N HIS A 152 -0.87 18.34 -29.98
CA HIS A 152 -0.62 18.66 -31.38
C HIS A 152 0.82 18.27 -31.76
N LYS A 153 0.96 17.26 -32.61
CA LYS A 153 2.25 16.88 -33.20
C LYS A 153 2.46 17.70 -34.46
N ILE A 154 3.67 18.23 -34.62
CA ILE A 154 4.07 18.90 -35.85
C ILE A 154 4.20 17.81 -36.92
N ASP A 155 3.51 17.99 -38.04
CA ASP A 155 3.63 17.12 -39.19
C ASP A 155 5.06 17.18 -39.74
N PRO A 156 5.77 16.04 -39.85
CA PRO A 156 7.17 16.03 -40.29
C PRO A 156 7.34 16.44 -41.76
N LEU A 157 6.26 16.46 -42.54
CA LEU A 157 6.26 16.90 -43.94
C LEU A 157 6.05 18.42 -44.09
N VAL A 158 5.71 19.13 -43.01
CA VAL A 158 5.53 20.59 -43.09
C VAL A 158 6.90 21.26 -43.20
N PRO A 159 7.17 21.99 -44.30
CA PRO A 159 8.45 22.66 -44.48
C PRO A 159 8.66 23.77 -43.43
N PHE A 160 9.91 24.01 -43.05
CA PHE A 160 10.30 24.92 -41.94
C PHE A 160 9.71 26.33 -42.07
N ASN A 161 9.49 26.82 -43.29
CA ASN A 161 8.92 28.14 -43.56
C ASN A 161 7.45 28.28 -43.16
N GLN A 162 6.71 27.19 -43.00
CA GLN A 162 5.30 27.14 -42.61
C GLN A 162 5.10 26.90 -41.11
N LEU A 163 6.18 26.62 -40.37
CA LEU A 163 6.11 26.46 -38.92
C LEU A 163 5.87 27.80 -38.23
N PRO A 164 5.19 27.81 -37.05
CA PRO A 164 5.02 29.02 -36.26
C PRO A 164 6.38 29.63 -35.91
N LYS A 165 6.58 30.89 -36.29
CA LYS A 165 7.79 31.65 -35.95
C LYS A 165 7.60 32.28 -34.58
N PHE A 166 8.44 31.90 -33.63
CA PHE A 166 8.49 32.53 -32.32
C PHE A 166 9.45 33.72 -32.38
N SER A 167 8.95 34.92 -32.07
CA SER A 167 9.79 36.11 -31.88
C SER A 167 10.69 35.90 -30.67
N ARG A 168 11.98 36.23 -30.80
CA ARG A 168 12.96 36.18 -29.71
C ARG A 168 12.80 37.37 -28.78
#